data_AF-A0A6V7QSN0-F1
#
_entry.id   AF-A0A6V7QSN0-F1
#
_cell.length_a   1.000
_cell.length_b   1.000
_cell.length_c   1.000
_cell.angle_alpha   90.00
_cell.angle_beta   90.00
_cell.angle_gamma   90.00
#
_symmetry.space_group_name_H-M   'P 1'
#
loop_
_entity.id
_entity.type
_entity.pdbx_description
1 polymer ?
#
loop_
_entity_poly.entity_id
_entity_poly.type
_entity_poly.pdbx_seq_one_letter_code
_entity_poly.pdbx_strand_id
1 'polypeptide(L)'
;MAMAQTMKAHGQADRQYYKLLSGHTIPSIGLGTWRAGEHTCQAVCTALTEAGYRHVDTAAEYGVQEEVGKGLKAAMEKGIDRKDLFITSKIWCADLAPDRVRNALKKTLGELQLDYLDLYLIHWPFRLKDGANSPPEPGMY
;
A
#
# COMPACT_ATOMS: atom_id res chain seq x y z
N MET A 1 40.99 -2.00 -26.60
CA MET A 1 40.66 -2.74 -25.36
C MET A 1 39.16 -2.98 -25.36
N ALA A 2 38.73 -4.24 -25.36
CA ALA A 2 37.34 -4.65 -25.48
C ALA A 2 36.54 -4.27 -24.22
N MET A 3 35.38 -3.64 -24.41
CA MET A 3 34.39 -3.53 -23.34
C MET A 3 33.66 -4.86 -23.22
N ALA A 4 33.88 -5.56 -22.12
CA ALA A 4 33.10 -6.73 -21.76
C ALA A 4 31.68 -6.28 -21.41
N GLN A 5 30.74 -6.51 -22.32
CA GLN A 5 29.31 -6.47 -21.99
C GLN A 5 29.00 -7.67 -21.09
N THR A 6 28.79 -7.42 -19.81
CA THR A 6 28.29 -8.44 -18.89
C THR A 6 26.84 -8.74 -19.25
N MET A 7 26.57 -9.95 -19.73
CA MET A 7 25.20 -10.42 -19.99
C MET A 7 24.46 -10.50 -18.65
N LYS A 8 23.45 -9.63 -18.44
CA LYS A 8 22.52 -9.76 -17.31
C LYS A 8 21.61 -10.97 -17.56
N ALA A 9 21.52 -11.87 -16.59
CA ALA A 9 20.59 -12.99 -16.63
C ALA A 9 19.14 -12.51 -16.83
N HIS A 10 18.38 -13.20 -17.67
CA HIS A 10 16.93 -13.00 -17.82
C HIS A 10 16.26 -13.21 -16.45
N GLY A 11 15.79 -12.13 -15.81
CA GLY A 11 15.01 -12.24 -14.57
C GLY A 11 14.96 -11.00 -13.66
N GLN A 12 15.87 -10.04 -13.79
CA GLN A 12 15.80 -8.77 -13.04
C GLN A 12 15.57 -7.62 -14.02
N ALA A 13 14.28 -7.31 -14.25
CA ALA A 13 13.92 -6.01 -14.78
C ALA A 13 14.54 -4.93 -13.88
N ASP A 14 15.12 -3.89 -14.49
CA ASP A 14 15.69 -2.75 -13.78
C ASP A 14 14.55 -2.00 -13.08
N ARG A 15 14.23 -2.41 -11.86
CA ARG A 15 13.11 -1.85 -11.10
C ARG A 15 13.51 -0.46 -10.65
N GLN A 16 12.84 0.56 -11.17
CA GLN A 16 13.03 1.92 -10.69
C GLN A 16 12.43 2.10 -9.28
N TYR A 17 13.15 2.82 -8.44
CA TYR A 17 12.75 3.16 -7.08
C TYR A 17 13.28 4.54 -6.70
N TYR A 18 12.64 5.16 -5.72
CA TYR A 18 13.11 6.39 -5.09
C TYR A 18 13.60 6.09 -3.68
N LYS A 19 14.61 6.83 -3.21
CA LYS A 19 15.13 6.71 -1.84
C LYS A 19 14.41 7.71 -0.94
N LEU A 20 13.81 7.22 0.13
CA LEU A 20 13.20 8.04 1.18
C LEU A 20 14.28 8.57 2.13
N LEU A 21 13.96 9.64 2.88
CA LEU A 21 14.87 10.23 3.86
C LEU A 21 15.30 9.24 4.96
N SER A 22 14.46 8.26 5.28
CA SER A 22 14.78 7.16 6.21
C SER A 22 15.83 6.19 5.69
N GLY A 23 16.18 6.25 4.40
CA GLY A 23 17.08 5.31 3.74
C GLY A 23 16.36 4.14 3.06
N HIS A 24 15.09 3.89 3.39
CA HIS A 24 14.26 2.89 2.70
C HIS A 24 13.99 3.30 1.24
N THR A 25 13.71 2.32 0.39
CA THR A 25 13.38 2.53 -1.03
C THR A 25 11.89 2.30 -1.28
N ILE A 26 11.26 3.19 -2.05
CA ILE A 26 9.88 3.03 -2.52
C ILE A 26 9.89 2.72 -4.03
N PRO A 27 9.25 1.64 -4.50
CA PRO A 27 9.11 1.35 -5.93
C PRO A 27 8.39 2.50 -6.65
N SER A 28 8.91 2.90 -7.82
CA SER A 28 8.41 4.07 -8.55
C SER A 28 6.99 3.89 -9.10
N ILE A 29 6.55 2.65 -9.25
CA ILE A 29 5.21 2.28 -9.73
C ILE A 29 4.54 1.41 -8.66
N GLY A 30 3.32 1.78 -8.27
CA GLY A 30 2.46 1.03 -7.36
C GLY A 30 1.03 0.91 -7.87
N LEU A 31 0.31 -0.12 -7.42
CA LEU A 31 -1.10 -0.34 -7.73
C LEU A 31 -1.97 0.43 -6.72
N GLY A 32 -2.77 1.37 -7.19
CA GLY A 32 -3.81 2.02 -6.36
C GLY A 32 -5.09 1.19 -6.32
N THR A 33 -5.75 1.14 -5.16
CA THR A 33 -6.91 0.24 -4.93
C THR A 33 -8.26 0.95 -4.73
N TRP A 34 -8.29 2.29 -4.79
CA TRP A 34 -9.58 3.01 -4.68
C TRP A 34 -10.53 2.63 -5.82
N ARG A 35 -11.78 2.30 -5.47
CA ARG A 35 -12.84 1.86 -6.39
C ARG A 35 -12.54 0.55 -7.16
N ALA A 36 -11.58 -0.25 -6.71
CA ALA A 36 -11.31 -1.57 -7.31
C ALA A 36 -12.43 -2.60 -7.02
N GLY A 37 -13.22 -2.38 -5.96
CA GLY A 37 -14.42 -3.17 -5.66
C GLY A 37 -14.12 -4.66 -5.45
N GLU A 38 -15.01 -5.52 -5.94
CA GLU A 38 -14.92 -6.98 -5.77
C GLU A 38 -13.69 -7.62 -6.45
N HIS A 39 -13.07 -6.93 -7.42
CA HIS A 39 -11.89 -7.45 -8.13
C HIS A 39 -10.57 -7.15 -7.42
N THR A 40 -10.60 -6.48 -6.25
CA THR A 40 -9.38 -6.01 -5.57
C THR A 40 -8.38 -7.13 -5.28
N CYS A 41 -8.85 -8.27 -4.74
CA CYS A 41 -7.98 -9.41 -4.42
C CYS A 41 -7.24 -9.94 -5.66
N GLN A 42 -7.98 -10.15 -6.76
CA GLN A 42 -7.40 -10.63 -8.02
C GLN A 42 -6.42 -9.61 -8.60
N ALA A 43 -6.80 -8.33 -8.64
CA ALA A 43 -5.96 -7.27 -9.18
C ALA A 43 -4.62 -7.15 -8.44
N VAL A 44 -4.64 -7.21 -7.10
CA VAL A 44 -3.42 -7.20 -6.27
C VAL A 44 -2.56 -8.42 -6.57
N CYS A 45 -3.12 -9.62 -6.59
CA CYS A 45 -2.37 -10.85 -6.85
C CYS A 45 -1.70 -10.80 -8.24
N THR A 46 -2.48 -10.52 -9.29
CA THR A 46 -1.98 -10.41 -10.68
C THR A 46 -0.91 -9.32 -10.83
N ALA A 47 -1.10 -8.14 -10.22
CA ALA A 47 -0.11 -7.08 -10.28
C ALA A 47 1.25 -7.54 -9.72
N LEU A 48 1.23 -8.24 -8.57
CA LEU A 48 2.45 -8.69 -7.89
C LEU A 48 3.11 -9.89 -8.58
N THR A 49 2.32 -10.87 -9.04
CA THR A 49 2.83 -12.16 -9.53
C THR A 49 3.06 -12.20 -11.04
N GLU A 50 2.29 -11.44 -11.82
CA GLU A 50 2.33 -11.50 -13.29
C GLU A 50 2.93 -10.21 -13.87
N ALA A 51 2.52 -9.04 -13.37
CA ALA A 51 3.01 -7.76 -13.87
C ALA A 51 4.28 -7.24 -13.17
N GLY A 52 4.76 -7.93 -12.12
CA GLY A 52 6.01 -7.62 -11.45
C GLY A 52 5.99 -6.39 -10.53
N TYR A 53 4.81 -5.90 -10.14
CA TYR A 53 4.67 -4.81 -9.16
C TYR A 53 5.26 -5.22 -7.82
N ARG A 54 5.74 -4.23 -7.06
CA ARG A 54 6.23 -4.40 -5.69
C ARG A 54 5.71 -3.33 -4.74
N HIS A 55 4.71 -2.55 -5.16
CA HIS A 55 4.09 -1.52 -4.35
C HIS A 55 2.57 -1.57 -4.51
N VAL A 56 1.85 -1.56 -3.39
CA VAL A 56 0.38 -1.45 -3.33
C VAL A 56 0.01 -0.27 -2.43
N ASP A 57 -0.85 0.62 -2.95
CA ASP A 57 -1.43 1.73 -2.21
C ASP A 57 -2.90 1.44 -1.89
N THR A 58 -3.25 1.50 -0.61
CA THR A 58 -4.62 1.34 -0.12
C THR A 58 -4.93 2.36 0.97
N ALA A 59 -6.13 2.31 1.54
CA ALA A 59 -6.53 3.08 2.71
C ALA A 59 -7.70 2.39 3.42
N ALA A 60 -7.86 2.64 4.73
CA ALA A 60 -9.02 2.16 5.48
C ALA A 60 -10.34 2.59 4.85
N GLU A 61 -10.43 3.86 4.44
CA GLU A 61 -11.65 4.43 3.86
C GLU A 61 -12.02 3.86 2.48
N TYR A 62 -11.10 3.16 1.79
CA TYR A 62 -11.43 2.58 0.49
C TYR A 62 -12.35 1.35 0.62
N GLY A 63 -12.49 0.78 1.82
CA GLY A 63 -13.39 -0.35 2.09
C GLY A 63 -12.93 -1.68 1.50
N VAL A 64 -11.65 -1.78 1.08
CA VAL A 64 -11.13 -2.96 0.37
C VAL A 64 -9.89 -3.59 1.02
N GLN A 65 -9.48 -3.17 2.23
CA GLN A 65 -8.25 -3.66 2.85
C GLN A 65 -8.24 -5.17 3.08
N GLU A 66 -9.38 -5.78 3.42
CA GLU A 66 -9.48 -7.24 3.56
C GLU A 66 -9.18 -7.97 2.24
N GLU A 67 -9.71 -7.46 1.12
CA GLU A 67 -9.44 -8.02 -0.21
C GLU A 67 -8.00 -7.77 -0.67
N VAL A 68 -7.42 -6.61 -0.32
CA VAL A 68 -5.99 -6.37 -0.50
C VAL A 68 -5.17 -7.39 0.29
N GLY A 69 -5.51 -7.64 1.55
CA GLY A 69 -4.83 -8.63 2.40
C GLY A 69 -4.88 -10.04 1.82
N LYS A 70 -6.04 -10.48 1.30
CA LYS A 70 -6.16 -11.76 0.59
C LYS A 70 -5.26 -11.82 -0.65
N GLY A 71 -5.22 -10.76 -1.45
CA GLY A 71 -4.37 -10.67 -2.63
C GLY A 71 -2.87 -10.69 -2.29
N LEU A 72 -2.47 -9.97 -1.23
CA LEU A 72 -1.10 -9.97 -0.72
C LEU A 72 -0.68 -11.36 -0.23
N LYS A 73 -1.53 -12.01 0.57
CA LYS A 73 -1.28 -13.36 1.07
C LYS A 73 -1.10 -14.35 -0.08
N ALA A 74 -2.00 -14.34 -1.07
CA ALA A 74 -1.89 -15.21 -2.24
C ALA A 74 -0.61 -14.96 -3.05
N ALA A 75 -0.17 -13.70 -3.17
CA ALA A 75 1.09 -13.36 -3.82
C ALA A 75 2.32 -13.84 -3.03
N MET A 76 2.28 -13.76 -1.70
CA MET A 76 3.35 -14.25 -0.83
C MET A 76 3.42 -15.78 -0.81
N GLU A 77 2.28 -16.48 -0.82
CA GLU A 77 2.21 -17.94 -0.97
C GLU A 77 2.79 -18.43 -2.31
N LYS A 78 2.79 -17.58 -3.34
CA LYS A 78 3.46 -17.82 -4.63
C LYS A 78 4.96 -17.49 -4.63
N GLY A 79 5.54 -17.19 -3.47
CA GLY A 79 6.98 -17.05 -3.27
C GLY A 79 7.51 -15.61 -3.33
N ILE A 80 6.65 -14.59 -3.23
CA ILE A 80 7.10 -13.20 -3.07
C ILE A 80 7.33 -12.93 -1.57
N ASP A 81 8.55 -12.55 -1.20
CA ASP A 81 8.84 -12.21 0.19
C ASP A 81 8.16 -10.89 0.60
N ARG A 82 7.62 -10.84 1.83
CA ARG A 82 7.02 -9.61 2.39
C ARG A 82 7.96 -8.40 2.33
N LYS A 83 9.26 -8.61 2.56
CA LYS A 83 10.29 -7.56 2.53
C LYS A 83 10.52 -6.95 1.14
N ASP A 84 10.11 -7.63 0.08
CA ASP A 84 10.21 -7.14 -1.28
C ASP A 84 9.00 -6.29 -1.68
N LEU A 85 7.95 -6.27 -0.85
CA LEU A 85 6.74 -5.49 -1.05
C LEU A 85 6.80 -4.17 -0.27
N PHE A 86 6.29 -3.11 -0.88
CA PHE A 86 6.06 -1.82 -0.26
C PHE A 86 4.56 -1.58 -0.13
N ILE A 87 4.02 -1.65 1.09
CA ILE A 87 2.59 -1.51 1.36
C ILE A 87 2.30 -0.20 2.05
N THR A 88 1.47 0.61 1.40
CA THR A 88 0.99 1.90 1.91
C THR A 88 -0.46 1.78 2.35
N SER A 89 -0.77 2.24 3.57
CA SER A 89 -2.16 2.51 3.99
C SER A 89 -2.26 3.91 4.61
N LYS A 90 -3.49 4.34 4.91
CA LYS A 90 -3.80 5.70 5.36
C LYS A 90 -4.78 5.68 6.53
N ILE A 91 -4.49 6.47 7.56
CA ILE A 91 -5.41 6.70 8.68
C ILE A 91 -6.54 7.65 8.24
N TRP A 92 -7.79 7.29 8.51
CA TRP A 92 -8.94 8.12 8.14
C TRP A 92 -9.16 9.28 9.11
N CYS A 93 -9.84 10.32 8.62
CA CYS A 93 -10.10 11.58 9.31
C CYS A 93 -10.81 11.40 10.67
N ALA A 94 -11.70 10.42 10.79
CA ALA A 94 -12.41 10.13 12.04
C ALA A 94 -11.47 9.62 13.15
N ASP A 95 -10.35 8.99 12.76
CA ASP A 95 -9.36 8.41 13.67
C ASP A 95 -8.16 9.32 13.94
N LEU A 96 -8.17 10.56 13.45
CA LEU A 96 -7.12 11.57 13.69
C LEU A 96 -7.23 12.19 15.10
N ALA A 97 -7.16 11.33 16.11
CA ALA A 97 -6.97 11.69 17.52
C ALA A 97 -5.86 10.80 18.12
N PRO A 98 -4.97 11.32 18.97
CA PRO A 98 -3.78 10.58 19.44
C PRO A 98 -4.07 9.19 20.04
N ASP A 99 -5.18 9.06 20.75
CA ASP A 99 -5.65 7.83 21.39
C ASP A 99 -6.25 6.80 20.41
N ARG A 100 -6.65 7.24 19.20
CA ARG A 100 -7.26 6.38 18.17
C ARG A 100 -6.26 5.81 17.18
N VAL A 101 -5.13 6.49 16.96
CA VAL A 101 -4.12 6.13 15.93
C VAL A 101 -3.69 4.66 16.02
N ARG A 102 -3.35 4.19 17.22
CA ARG A 102 -2.86 2.80 17.41
C ARG A 102 -3.94 1.76 17.08
N ASN A 103 -5.19 2.04 17.41
CA ASN A 103 -6.29 1.11 17.14
C ASN A 103 -6.64 1.08 15.66
N ALA A 104 -6.63 2.24 14.98
CA ALA A 104 -6.83 2.33 13.53
C ALA A 104 -5.73 1.57 12.76
N LEU A 105 -4.47 1.70 13.18
CA LEU A 105 -3.37 0.95 12.59
C LEU A 105 -3.50 -0.56 12.83
N LYS A 106 -3.83 -1.00 14.06
CA LYS A 106 -4.06 -2.43 14.37
C LYS A 106 -5.17 -3.03 13.52
N LYS A 107 -6.29 -2.31 13.34
CA LYS A 107 -7.38 -2.73 12.46
C LYS A 107 -6.89 -2.89 11.02
N THR A 108 -6.18 -1.88 10.50
CA THR A 108 -5.57 -1.91 9.16
C THR A 108 -4.63 -3.11 8.97
N LEU A 109 -3.75 -3.37 9.93
CA LEU A 109 -2.82 -4.51 9.89
C LEU A 109 -3.57 -5.85 9.92
N GLY A 110 -4.64 -5.95 10.72
CA GLY A 110 -5.51 -7.13 10.76
C GLY A 110 -6.21 -7.39 9.43
N GLU A 111 -6.84 -6.36 8.84
CA GLU A 111 -7.50 -6.45 7.54
C GLU A 111 -6.51 -6.84 6.42
N LEU A 112 -5.31 -6.25 6.42
CA LEU A 112 -4.27 -6.54 5.45
C LEU A 112 -3.52 -7.86 5.70
N GLN A 113 -3.73 -8.49 6.86
CA GLN A 113 -2.98 -9.68 7.31
C GLN A 113 -1.46 -9.45 7.33
N LEU A 114 -1.03 -8.30 7.86
CA LEU A 114 0.38 -7.88 7.93
C LEU A 114 0.80 -7.56 9.37
N ASP A 115 2.10 -7.73 9.65
CA ASP A 115 2.69 -7.30 10.91
C ASP A 115 3.16 -5.83 10.88
N TYR A 116 3.44 -5.29 9.69
CA TYR A 116 3.89 -3.91 9.49
C TYR A 116 3.46 -3.32 8.14
N LEU A 117 3.44 -1.99 8.07
CA LEU A 117 3.33 -1.20 6.85
C LEU A 117 4.67 -0.55 6.53
N ASP A 118 4.98 -0.40 5.24
CA ASP A 118 6.15 0.34 4.79
C ASP A 118 5.92 1.86 4.85
N LEU A 119 4.65 2.27 4.66
CA LEU A 119 4.23 3.66 4.75
C LEU A 119 2.81 3.77 5.34
N TYR A 120 2.66 4.68 6.32
CA TYR A 120 1.36 5.01 6.90
C TYR A 120 1.15 6.53 6.87
N LEU A 121 0.11 6.98 6.16
CA LEU A 121 -0.11 8.39 5.87
C LEU A 121 -1.36 8.92 6.57
N ILE A 122 -1.34 10.20 6.95
CA ILE A 122 -2.57 10.95 7.22
C ILE A 122 -3.32 11.11 5.89
N HIS A 123 -4.55 10.60 5.80
CA HIS A 123 -5.29 10.62 4.53
C HIS A 123 -5.68 12.05 4.12
N TRP A 124 -6.15 12.85 5.08
CA TRP A 124 -6.44 14.28 4.90
C TRP A 124 -6.10 15.07 6.17
N PRO A 125 -5.70 16.35 6.06
CA PRO A 125 -5.30 17.16 7.21
C PRO A 125 -6.51 17.74 7.99
N PHE A 126 -7.57 16.96 8.18
CA PHE A 126 -8.78 17.38 8.91
C PHE A 126 -9.29 16.25 9.79
N ARG A 127 -9.72 16.59 11.01
CA ARG A 127 -10.39 15.64 11.91
C ARG A 127 -11.90 15.71 11.70
N LEU A 128 -12.53 14.56 11.49
CA LEU A 128 -13.98 14.43 11.42
C LEU A 128 -14.55 13.92 12.74
N LYS A 129 -15.79 14.32 13.05
CA LYS A 129 -16.60 13.66 14.09
C LYS A 129 -17.01 12.27 13.61
N ASP A 130 -17.30 11.37 14.54
CA ASP A 130 -17.84 10.05 14.21
C ASP A 130 -19.16 10.17 13.42
N GLY A 131 -19.31 9.35 12.38
CA GLY A 131 -20.47 9.36 11.48
C GLY A 131 -20.42 10.42 10.37
N ALA A 132 -19.40 11.28 10.33
CA ALA A 132 -19.18 12.18 9.19
C ALA A 132 -18.38 11.47 8.08
N ASN A 133 -18.91 11.48 6.86
CA ASN A 133 -18.35 10.74 5.72
C ASN A 133 -17.56 11.62 4.74
N SER A 134 -17.63 12.94 4.90
CA SER A 134 -16.98 13.90 4.00
C SER A 134 -16.27 14.99 4.80
N PRO A 135 -15.09 15.44 4.36
CA PRO A 135 -14.52 16.70 4.84
C PRO A 135 -15.54 17.85 4.62
N PRO A 136 -15.53 18.89 5.46
CA PRO A 136 -16.39 20.05 5.27
C PRO A 136 -16.14 20.68 3.90
N GLU A 137 -17.21 21.17 3.26
CA GLU A 137 -17.05 21.90 2.01
C GLU A 137 -16.23 23.18 2.24
N PRO A 138 -15.40 23.61 1.26
CA PRO A 138 -14.67 24.86 1.37
C PRO A 138 -15.61 26.02 1.70
N GLY A 139 -15.29 26.79 2.75
CA GLY A 139 -16.07 27.96 3.15
C GLY A 139 -17.17 27.71 4.19
N MET A 140 -17.35 26.46 4.67
CA MET A 140 -18.22 26.17 5.81
C MET A 140 -17.37 25.99 7.08
N TYR A 141 -17.08 27.08 7.78
CA TYR A 141 -16.37 27.12 9.08
C TYR A 141 -17.29 27.66 10.18
#